data_AF-A0A3D2RVD0-F1
#
_entry.id   AF-A0A3D2RVD0-F1
#
_cell.length_a   1.000
_cell.length_b   1.000
_cell.length_c   1.000
_cell.angle_alpha   90.00
_cell.angle_beta   90.00
_cell.angle_gamma   90.00
#
_symmetry.space_group_name_H-M   'P 1'
#
loop_
_entity.id
_entity.type
_entity.pdbx_description
1 polymer ?
#
loop_
_entity_poly.entity_id
_entity_poly.type
_entity_poly.pdbx_seq_one_letter_code
_entity_poly.pdbx_strand_id
1 'polypeptide(L)'
;METPWIPAKSQIVYQAQSDENVAQPCIVRMLDGNLIILVQQKGNEPIFIRSTDGGRTWSQPYSGILPDGAGEISTLGVGHNGRLITVLGHA
;
A
#
# COMPACT_ATOMS: atom_id res chain seq x y z
N MET A 1 -7.61 -3.22 -31.96
CA MET A 1 -8.71 -2.39 -31.42
C MET A 1 -8.36 -2.09 -29.98
N GLU A 2 -8.32 -0.82 -29.60
CA GLU A 2 -8.12 -0.45 -28.20
C GLU A 2 -9.43 -0.65 -27.44
N THR A 3 -9.35 -1.27 -26.27
CA THR A 3 -10.50 -1.40 -25.38
C THR A 3 -10.78 -0.02 -24.78
N PRO A 4 -11.99 0.55 -24.92
CA PRO A 4 -12.30 1.84 -24.33
C PRO A 4 -12.14 1.75 -22.80
N TRP A 5 -11.37 2.68 -22.23
CA TRP A 5 -11.23 2.79 -20.79
C TRP A 5 -12.53 3.32 -20.19
N ILE A 6 -13.09 2.61 -19.21
CA ILE A 6 -14.30 2.99 -18.48
C ILE A 6 -13.91 3.16 -17.01
N PRO A 7 -14.04 4.36 -16.42
CA PRO A 7 -13.74 4.56 -15.00
C PRO A 7 -14.70 3.72 -14.13
N ALA A 8 -14.13 3.00 -13.17
CA ALA A 8 -14.92 2.36 -12.13
C ALA A 8 -15.49 3.41 -11.15
N LYS A 9 -16.55 3.04 -10.43
CA LYS A 9 -17.05 3.84 -9.30
C LYS A 9 -15.92 4.02 -8.28
N SER A 10 -15.76 5.25 -7.79
CA SER A 10 -14.78 5.55 -6.74
C SER A 10 -15.13 4.82 -5.43
N GLN A 11 -14.10 4.45 -4.68
CA GLN A 11 -14.21 3.79 -3.39
C GLN A 11 -13.18 4.37 -2.42
N ILE A 12 -13.57 4.53 -1.15
CA ILE A 12 -12.66 4.87 -0.07
C ILE A 12 -12.16 3.55 0.50
N VAL A 13 -10.88 3.23 0.28
CA VAL A 13 -10.26 2.00 0.80
C VAL A 13 -9.76 2.17 2.23
N TYR A 14 -9.26 3.36 2.54
CA TYR A 14 -8.76 3.71 3.86
C TYR A 14 -8.97 5.20 4.11
N GLN A 15 -9.40 5.53 5.32
CA GLN A 15 -9.52 6.90 5.80
C GLN A 15 -8.78 6.99 7.13
N ALA A 16 -7.68 7.74 7.12
CA ALA A 16 -6.93 8.04 8.34
C ALA A 16 -7.76 8.94 9.26
N GLN A 17 -7.50 8.84 10.56
CA GLN A 17 -8.10 9.73 11.55
C GLN A 17 -7.48 11.13 11.45
N SER A 18 -8.20 12.17 11.87
CA SER A 18 -7.84 13.59 11.64
C SER A 18 -6.47 14.01 12.16
N ASP A 19 -5.97 13.31 13.18
CA ASP A 19 -4.73 13.66 13.87
C ASP A 19 -3.53 12.84 13.33
N GLU A 20 -3.78 11.92 12.40
CA GLU A 20 -2.74 11.10 11.78
C GLU A 20 -2.15 11.83 10.58
N ASN A 21 -0.88 12.21 10.70
CA ASN A 21 -0.14 12.78 9.58
C ASN A 21 0.25 11.64 8.62
N VAL A 22 -0.61 11.37 7.62
CA VAL A 22 -0.35 10.35 6.59
C VAL A 22 0.70 10.87 5.63
N ALA A 23 1.87 10.23 5.64
CA ALA A 23 3.02 10.71 4.90
C ALA A 23 2.94 10.37 3.41
N GLN A 24 2.42 9.17 3.04
CA GLN A 24 2.40 8.72 1.64
C GLN A 24 1.58 7.41 1.47
N PRO A 25 0.45 7.41 0.73
CA PRO A 25 -0.15 6.18 0.24
C PRO A 25 0.61 5.66 -0.98
N CYS A 26 0.92 4.37 -1.01
CA CYS A 26 1.49 3.68 -2.17
C CYS A 26 0.62 2.49 -2.55
N ILE A 27 0.55 2.18 -3.85
CA ILE A 27 -0.10 0.96 -4.34
C ILE A 27 0.82 0.24 -5.33
N VAL A 28 0.91 -1.08 -5.19
CA VAL A 28 1.66 -1.96 -6.11
C VAL A 28 0.83 -3.15 -6.54
N ARG A 29 1.15 -3.68 -7.73
CA ARG A 29 0.61 -4.94 -8.24
C ARG A 29 1.67 -6.04 -8.12
N MET A 30 1.35 -7.07 -7.37
CA MET A 30 2.17 -8.28 -7.20
C MET A 30 2.15 -9.13 -8.47
N LEU A 31 3.11 -10.06 -8.59
CA LEU A 31 3.24 -10.93 -9.78
C LEU A 31 2.03 -11.86 -9.97
N ASP A 32 1.34 -12.23 -8.90
CA ASP A 32 0.10 -13.02 -8.92
C ASP A 32 -1.15 -12.18 -9.28
N GLY A 33 -0.99 -10.87 -9.48
CA GLY A 33 -2.06 -9.95 -9.79
C GLY A 33 -2.73 -9.30 -8.58
N ASN A 34 -2.37 -9.70 -7.35
CA ASN A 34 -2.86 -9.06 -6.13
C ASN A 34 -2.41 -7.60 -6.07
N LEU A 35 -3.24 -6.74 -5.49
CA LEU A 35 -2.89 -5.35 -5.21
C LEU A 35 -2.57 -5.19 -3.73
N ILE A 36 -1.52 -4.44 -3.42
CA ILE A 36 -1.14 -4.08 -2.06
C ILE A 36 -1.11 -2.56 -1.97
N ILE A 37 -1.89 -2.01 -1.05
CA ILE A 37 -1.78 -0.63 -0.59
C ILE A 37 -0.91 -0.63 0.66
N LEU A 38 -0.03 0.36 0.74
CA LEU A 38 0.69 0.78 1.92
C LEU A 38 0.20 2.17 2.33
N VAL A 39 -0.07 2.36 3.61
CA VAL A 39 -0.28 3.68 4.23
C VAL A 39 0.76 3.86 5.32
N GLN A 40 1.69 4.80 5.11
CA GLN A 40 2.64 5.21 6.14
C GLN A 40 2.06 6.38 6.93
N GLN A 41 1.94 6.19 8.25
CA GLN A 41 1.58 7.22 9.21
C GLN A 41 2.82 7.60 10.01
N LYS A 42 3.02 8.89 10.27
CA LYS A 42 4.17 9.36 11.05
C LYS A 42 4.12 8.80 12.48
N GLY A 43 5.20 8.15 12.91
CA GLY A 43 5.34 7.61 14.26
C GLY A 43 4.57 6.30 14.54
N ASN A 44 3.94 5.70 13.52
CA ASN A 44 3.21 4.44 13.63
C ASN A 44 3.79 3.37 12.69
N GLU A 45 3.43 2.12 12.95
CA GLU A 45 3.71 1.01 12.04
C GLU A 45 3.04 1.23 10.67
N PRO A 46 3.67 0.78 9.57
CA PRO A 46 3.05 0.83 8.26
C PRO A 46 1.80 -0.03 8.20
N ILE A 47 0.74 0.50 7.60
CA ILE A 47 -0.52 -0.22 7.40
C ILE A 47 -0.57 -0.78 5.99
N PHE A 48 -0.94 -2.05 5.86
CA PHE A 48 -1.12 -2.74 4.60
C PHE A 48 -2.59 -3.11 4.37
N ILE A 49 -3.02 -3.03 3.11
CA ILE A 49 -4.37 -3.41 2.68
C ILE A 49 -4.26 -4.16 1.35
N ARG A 50 -4.88 -5.33 1.24
CA ARG A 50 -4.74 -6.21 0.07
C ARG A 50 -6.05 -6.36 -0.69
N SER A 51 -5.95 -6.37 -2.02
CA SER A 51 -7.00 -6.89 -2.90
C SER A 51 -6.50 -8.12 -3.65
N THR A 52 -7.38 -9.11 -3.82
CA THR A 52 -7.12 -10.34 -4.59
C THR A 52 -7.98 -10.45 -5.85
N ASP A 53 -8.83 -9.46 -6.10
CA ASP A 53 -9.83 -9.46 -7.17
C ASP A 53 -9.69 -8.26 -8.11
N GLY A 54 -8.49 -7.67 -8.18
CA GLY A 54 -8.17 -6.53 -9.03
C GLY A 54 -8.71 -5.19 -8.51
N GLY A 55 -8.87 -5.06 -7.19
CA GLY A 55 -9.30 -3.82 -6.53
C GLY A 55 -10.82 -3.68 -6.41
N ARG A 56 -11.60 -4.75 -6.57
CA ARG A 56 -13.06 -4.71 -6.37
C ARG A 56 -13.41 -4.79 -4.90
N THR A 57 -12.67 -5.59 -4.14
CA THR A 57 -12.75 -5.68 -2.69
C THR A 57 -11.36 -5.59 -2.05
N TRP A 58 -11.34 -5.20 -0.77
CA TRP A 58 -10.12 -4.96 0.00
C TRP A 58 -10.21 -5.64 1.36
N SER A 59 -9.08 -6.12 1.88
CA SER A 59 -8.99 -6.68 3.23
C SER A 59 -9.22 -5.61 4.30
N GLN A 60 -9.41 -6.05 5.55
CA GLN A 60 -9.19 -5.16 6.68
C GLN A 60 -7.73 -4.67 6.71
N PRO A 61 -7.45 -3.47 7.22
CA PRO A 61 -6.08 -2.99 7.40
C PRO A 61 -5.32 -3.85 8.40
N TYR A 62 -4.03 -4.07 8.16
CA TYR A 62 -3.16 -4.81 9.06
C TYR A 62 -1.77 -4.16 9.15
N SER A 63 -1.17 -4.16 10.34
CA SER A 63 0.20 -3.68 10.53
C SER A 63 1.20 -4.57 9.81
N GLY A 64 2.17 -3.94 9.16
CA GLY A 64 3.40 -4.62 8.75
C GLY A 64 4.42 -4.64 9.87
N ILE A 65 5.32 -5.62 9.81
CA ILE A 65 6.44 -5.75 10.75
C ILE A 65 7.66 -5.11 10.09
N LEU A 66 8.24 -4.12 10.76
CA LEU A 66 9.54 -3.55 10.39
C LEU A 66 10.60 -3.97 11.41
N PRO A 67 11.88 -4.07 10.99
CA PRO A 67 12.98 -4.25 11.93
C PRO A 67 13.04 -3.10 12.95
N ASP A 68 13.53 -3.39 14.16
CA ASP A 68 13.74 -2.37 15.18
C ASP A 68 14.62 -1.23 14.66
N GLY A 69 14.20 0.01 14.89
CA GLY A 69 14.91 1.20 14.42
C GLY A 69 14.77 1.50 12.92
N ALA A 70 13.94 0.76 12.18
CA ALA A 70 13.57 1.14 10.82
C ALA A 70 12.86 2.50 10.81
N GLY A 71 13.27 3.38 9.90
CA GLY A 71 12.57 4.64 9.65
C GLY A 71 11.30 4.45 8.83
N GLU A 72 10.70 5.56 8.41
CA GLU A 72 9.45 5.55 7.66
C GLU A 72 9.62 4.97 6.25
N ILE A 73 8.62 4.21 5.78
CA ILE A 73 8.62 3.75 4.39
C ILE A 73 8.32 4.92 3.45
N SER A 74 9.22 5.16 2.51
CA SER A 74 9.09 6.21 1.48
C SER A 74 8.50 5.70 0.16
N THR A 75 8.59 4.38 -0.10
CA THR A 75 8.12 3.79 -1.36
C THR A 75 7.89 2.28 -1.24
N LEU A 76 7.10 1.73 -2.15
CA LEU A 76 6.88 0.30 -2.31
C LEU A 76 7.10 -0.11 -3.76
N GLY A 77 7.81 -1.21 -3.98
CA GLY A 77 8.05 -1.81 -5.29
C GLY A 77 7.97 -3.33 -5.23
N VAL A 78 7.92 -3.97 -6.40
CA VAL A 78 7.91 -5.44 -6.52
C VAL A 78 9.17 -5.88 -7.25
N GLY A 79 9.99 -6.69 -6.60
CA GLY A 79 11.18 -7.29 -7.19
C GLY A 79 10.83 -8.39 -8.18
N HIS A 80 11.77 -8.73 -9.07
CA HIS A 80 11.61 -9.79 -10.08
C HIS A 80 11.23 -11.16 -9.49
N ASN A 81 11.61 -11.43 -8.24
CA ASN A 81 11.30 -12.66 -7.51
C ASN A 81 9.97 -12.61 -6.73
N GLY A 82 9.16 -11.56 -6.93
CA GLY A 82 7.87 -11.38 -6.28
C GLY A 82 7.92 -10.86 -4.85
N ARG A 83 9.10 -10.48 -4.34
CA ARG A 83 9.20 -9.83 -3.01
C ARG A 83 8.82 -8.35 -3.10
N LEU A 84 8.18 -7.85 -2.04
CA LEU A 84 8.06 -6.43 -1.82
C LEU A 84 9.42 -5.83 -1.47
N ILE A 85 9.75 -4.70 -2.10
CA ILE A 85 10.96 -3.92 -1.86
C ILE A 85 10.52 -2.55 -1.38
N THR A 86 11.20 -2.03 -0.37
CA THR A 86 10.94 -0.72 0.21
C THR A 86 12.24 0.05 0.40
N VAL A 87 12.14 1.37 0.47
CA VAL A 87 13.23 2.25 0.91
C VAL A 87 12.79 2.93 2.19
N LEU A 88 13.59 2.76 3.23
CA LEU A 88 13.36 3.39 4.53
C LEU A 88 14.05 4.76 4.53
N GLY A 89 13.33 5.78 4.98
CA GLY A 89 13.95 7.06 5.34
C GLY A 89 14.92 6.86 6.50
N HIS A 90 16.00 7.62 6.52
CA HIS A 90 16.85 7.68 7.71
C HIS A 90 16.13 8.49 8.78
N ALA A 91 16.12 8.01 10.02
CA ALA A 91 15.63 8.75 11.18
C ALA A 91 16.53 9.95 11.51
#